data_AF-A0A6I2HUM1-F1
#
_entry.id   AF-A0A6I2HUM1-F1
#
_cell.length_a   1.000
_cell.length_b   1.000
_cell.length_c   1.000
_cell.angle_alpha   90.00
_cell.angle_beta   90.00
_cell.angle_gamma   90.00
#
_symmetry.space_group_name_H-M   'P 1'
#
loop_
_entity.id
_entity.type
_entity.pdbx_description
1 polymer ?
#
loop_
_entity_poly.entity_id
_entity_poly.type
_entity_poly.pdbx_seq_one_letter_code
_entity_poly.pdbx_strand_id
1 'polypeptide(L)' 'MAHPVPRVATEPAIFAQRLTIVTEAAGLSRERLLKWIVAWCGLSAAWFLENNDPISTPLSVAELAMAALEQ' A
#
# COMPACT_ATOMS: atom_id res chain seq x y z
N MET A 1 12.07 17.60 7.28
CA MET A 1 12.29 16.14 7.33
C MET A 1 10.97 15.50 7.72
N ALA A 2 10.14 15.11 6.74
CA ALA A 2 8.82 14.54 6.99
C ALA A 2 8.93 13.02 6.95
N HIS A 3 9.12 12.37 8.10
CA HIS A 3 8.91 10.93 8.19
C HIS A 3 7.39 10.70 8.12
N PRO A 4 6.87 9.90 7.17
CA PRO A 4 5.46 9.55 7.15
C PRO A 4 5.19 8.76 8.44
N VAL A 5 4.33 9.29 9.30
CA VAL A 5 3.93 8.59 10.53
C VAL A 5 3.21 7.30 10.11
N PRO A 6 3.65 6.09 10.55
CA PRO A 6 3.13 4.82 10.06
C PRO A 6 1.61 4.66 10.17
N ARG A 7 1.00 5.37 11.12
CA ARG A 7 -0.46 5.38 11.39
C ARG A 7 -1.30 5.97 10.24
N VAL A 8 -0.72 6.81 9.39
CA VAL A 8 -1.44 7.53 8.32
C VAL A 8 -1.61 6.65 7.07
N ALA A 9 -0.74 5.64 6.89
CA ALA A 9 -0.77 4.75 5.73
C ALA A 9 -1.88 3.69 5.80
N THR A 10 -2.42 3.43 6.99
CA THR A 10 -3.48 2.43 7.23
C THR A 10 -4.87 3.03 7.35
N GLU A 11 -5.03 4.35 7.26
CA GLU A 11 -6.36 4.97 7.26
C GLU A 11 -7.01 4.87 5.88
N PRO A 12 -8.17 4.20 5.73
CA PRO A 12 -8.82 3.96 4.44
C PRO A 12 -9.14 5.25 3.68
N ALA A 13 -9.55 6.30 4.39
CA ALA A 13 -9.88 7.60 3.80
C ALA A 13 -8.64 8.30 3.21
N ILE A 14 -7.51 8.23 3.91
CA ILE A 14 -6.24 8.82 3.46
C ILE A 14 -5.64 7.99 2.33
N PHE A 15 -5.75 6.66 2.42
CA PHE A 15 -5.36 5.76 1.36
C PHE A 15 -6.13 6.04 0.07
N ALA A 16 -7.46 6.16 0.14
CA ALA A 16 -8.29 6.49 -1.02
C ALA A 16 -7.94 7.86 -1.61
N GLN A 17 -7.75 8.88 -0.78
CA GLN A 17 -7.39 10.22 -1.25
C GLN A 17 -6.02 10.24 -1.94
N ARG A 18 -5.01 9.58 -1.36
CA ARG A 18 -3.68 9.47 -1.96
C ARG A 18 -3.71 8.64 -3.24
N LEU A 19 -4.51 7.57 -3.27
CA LEU A 19 -4.68 6.74 -4.44
C LEU A 19 -5.19 7.59 -5.62
N THR A 20 -6.22 8.40 -5.41
CA THR A 20 -6.73 9.34 -6.42
C THR A 20 -5.66 10.31 -6.91
N ILE A 21 -4.97 11.00 -5.99
CA ILE A 21 -3.91 11.96 -6.33
C ILE A 21 -2.81 11.31 -7.17
N VAL A 22 -2.35 10.12 -6.77
CA VAL A 22 -1.26 9.42 -7.46
C VAL A 22 -1.73 8.86 -8.81
N THR A 23 -2.96 8.35 -8.90
CA THR A 23 -3.51 7.91 -10.20
C THR A 23 -3.64 9.06 -11.19
N GLU A 24 -4.10 10.22 -10.75
CA GLU A 24 -4.23 11.41 -11.59
C GLU A 24 -2.86 11.95 -12.01
N ALA A 25 -1.91 12.05 -11.07
CA ALA A 25 -0.57 12.54 -11.36
C ALA A 25 0.25 11.60 -12.26
N ALA A 26 0.09 10.27 -12.09
CA ALA A 26 0.82 9.27 -12.86
C ALA A 26 0.11 8.88 -14.17
N GLY A 27 -1.14 9.31 -14.38
CA GLY A 27 -1.98 8.86 -15.51
C GLY A 27 -2.25 7.35 -15.50
N LEU A 28 -2.19 6.72 -14.33
CA LEU A 28 -2.37 5.27 -14.17
C LEU A 28 -3.79 4.95 -13.70
N SER A 29 -4.34 3.84 -14.19
CA SER A 29 -5.62 3.36 -13.66
C SER A 29 -5.49 2.95 -12.20
N ARG A 30 -6.51 3.27 -11.41
CA ARG A 30 -6.65 2.89 -9.99
C ARG A 30 -6.30 1.42 -9.75
N GLU A 31 -6.85 0.54 -10.56
CA GLU A 31 -6.63 -0.90 -10.47
C GLU A 31 -5.16 -1.29 -10.69
N ARG A 32 -4.47 -0.64 -11.63
CA ARG A 32 -3.05 -0.90 -11.91
C ARG A 32 -2.17 -0.45 -10.76
N LEU A 33 -2.48 0.71 -10.16
CA LEU A 33 -1.76 1.21 -9.00
C LEU A 33 -1.97 0.32 -7.77
N LEU A 34 -3.20 -0.14 -7.53
CA LEU A 34 -3.52 -1.07 -6.45
C LEU A 34 -2.80 -2.42 -6.60
N LYS A 35 -2.80 -3.00 -7.81
CA LYS A 35 -2.04 -4.23 -8.12
C LYS A 35 -0.54 -4.04 -7.86
N TRP A 36 -0.01 -2.86 -8.17
CA TRP A 36 1.39 -2.52 -7.90
C TRP A 36 1.68 -2.42 -6.40
N ILE A 37 0.76 -1.82 -5.62
CA ILE A 37 0.86 -1.76 -4.15
C ILE A 37 0.87 -3.17 -3.54
N VAL A 38 0.00 -4.07 -3.99
CA VAL A 38 -0.02 -5.47 -3.52
C VAL A 38 1.30 -6.19 -3.85
N ALA A 39 1.79 -6.04 -5.08
CA ALA A 39 3.06 -6.65 -5.49
C ALA A 39 4.25 -6.12 -4.65
N TRP A 40 4.28 -4.80 -4.40
CA TRP A 40 5.30 -4.18 -3.54
C TRP A 40 5.23 -4.67 -2.09
N CYS A 41 4.02 -4.82 -1.54
CA CYS A 41 3.84 -5.38 -0.20
C CYS A 41 4.31 -6.82 -0.11
N GLY A 42 4.05 -7.64 -1.13
CA GLY A 42 4.57 -9.01 -1.21
C GLY A 42 6.09 -9.08 -1.27
N LEU A 43 6.72 -8.21 -2.08
CA LEU A 43 8.18 -8.11 -2.14
C LEU A 43 8.79 -7.64 -0.82
N SER A 44 8.18 -6.64 -0.19
CA SER A 44 8.58 -6.18 1.14
C SER A 44 8.47 -7.32 2.15
N ALA A 45 7.32 -8.01 2.22
CA ALA A 45 7.14 -9.15 3.11
C ALA A 45 8.20 -10.26 2.91
N ALA A 46 8.64 -10.51 1.67
CA ALA A 46 9.73 -11.45 1.40
C ALA A 46 11.06 -11.03 2.03
N TRP A 47 11.42 -9.75 1.98
CA TRP A 47 12.62 -9.22 2.65
C TRP A 47 12.49 -9.19 4.18
N PHE A 48 11.30 -8.87 4.70
CA PHE A 48 11.05 -8.91 6.14
C PHE A 48 11.14 -10.35 6.68
N LEU A 49 10.65 -11.35 5.92
CA LEU A 49 10.80 -12.77 6.26
C LEU A 49 12.28 -13.21 6.28
N GLU A 50 13.09 -12.74 5.34
CA GLU A 50 14.53 -13.02 5.30
C GLU A 50 15.27 -12.46 6.52
N ASN A 51 14.86 -11.29 7.00
CA ASN A 51 15.43 -10.63 8.17
C ASN A 51 14.81 -11.06 9.51
N ASN A 52 13.82 -11.96 9.50
CA ASN A 52 13.04 -12.37 10.67
C ASN A 52 12.34 -11.18 11.39
N ASP A 53 12.05 -10.12 10.63
CA ASP A 53 11.35 -8.92 11.08
C ASP A 53 9.82 -9.07 10.93
N PRO A 54 9.01 -8.32 11.71
CA PRO A 54 7.56 -8.43 11.65
C PRO A 54 6.98 -7.97 10.30
N ILE A 55 6.33 -8.89 9.59
CA ILE A 55 5.61 -8.63 8.32
C ILE A 55 4.25 -7.96 8.47
N SER A 56 3.83 -7.64 9.69
CA SER A 56 2.48 -7.13 9.99
C SER A 56 2.15 -5.84 9.22
N THR A 57 3.12 -4.96 9.02
CA THR A 57 2.94 -3.70 8.28
C THR A 57 2.68 -3.92 6.78
N PRO A 58 3.54 -4.64 6.02
CA PRO A 58 3.26 -4.91 4.60
C PRO A 58 2.00 -5.75 4.40
N LEU A 59 1.66 -6.67 5.32
CA LEU A 59 0.43 -7.46 5.23
C LEU A 59 -0.83 -6.60 5.35
N SER A 60 -0.91 -5.71 6.36
CA SER A 60 -2.07 -4.83 6.54
C SER A 60 -2.27 -3.86 5.36
N VAL A 61 -1.18 -3.40 4.73
CA VAL A 61 -1.28 -2.55 3.53
C VAL A 61 -1.75 -3.37 2.32
N ALA A 62 -1.29 -4.63 2.18
CA ALA A 62 -1.77 -5.52 1.12
C ALA A 62 -3.26 -5.83 1.26
N GLU A 63 -3.75 -6.09 2.48
CA GLU A 63 -5.16 -6.33 2.77
C GLU A 63 -6.05 -5.13 2.39
N LEU A 64 -5.63 -3.91 2.76
CA LEU A 64 -6.34 -2.69 2.37
C LEU A 64 -6.37 -2.50 0.85
N ALA A 65 -5.27 -2.79 0.16
CA ALA A 65 -5.19 -2.68 -1.29
C ALA A 65 -6.06 -3.72 -2.01
N MET A 66 -6.12 -4.96 -1.51
CA MET A 66 -7.01 -6.01 -2.02
C MET A 66 -8.48 -5.67 -1.80
N ALA A 67 -8.85 -5.21 -0.59
CA ALA A 67 -10.21 -4.77 -0.31
C ALA A 67 -10.66 -3.58 -1.19
N ALA A 68 -9.73 -2.71 -1.59
CA ALA A 68 -10.00 -1.60 -2.51
C ALA A 68 -10.04 -2.00 -3.99
N LEU A 69 -9.54 -3.19 -4.36
CA LEU A 69 -9.66 -3.80 -5.69
C LEU A 69 -10.99 -4.52 -5.89
N GLU A 70 -11.56 -5.05 -4.81
CA GLU A 70 -12.84 -5.79 -4.81
C GLU A 70 -14.08 -4.87 -4.70
N GLN A 71 -13.88 -3.55 -4.58
CA GLN A 71 -14.91 -2.50 -4.59
C GLN A 71 -14.97 -1.79 -5.94
#